data_AF-A0A519D0Z3-F1
#
_entry.id   AF-A0A519D0Z3-F1
#
_cell.length_a   1.000
_cell.length_b   1.000
_cell.length_c   1.000
_cell.angle_alpha   90.00
_cell.angle_beta   90.00
_cell.angle_gamma   90.00
#
_symmetry.space_group_name_H-M   'P 1'
#
loop_
_entity.id
_entity.type
_entity.pdbx_description
1 polymer ?
#
loop_
_entity_poly.entity_id
_entity_poly.type
_entity_poly.pdbx_seq_one_letter_code
_entity_poly.pdbx_strand_id
1 'polypeptide(L)'
;MGIEDGASKAEKPIVNPSVSDNNSLNIPVVSAEATEVSNNQFMHVFFPAVLGASFGALGQHLLSKGIIDVSNSFSPFLQTVSELLVIVAMALPAILLIGLFHCRKGDSYLDFSGGGIIIFLPVIIFCVMFPACLLPIVIVVWFYISMSWPLHKLPIFRVGMWTGMGSLVGCLVGAMAYTMLA
;
A
#
# COMPACT_ATOMS: atom_id res chain seq x y z
N MET A 1 16.26 53.17 -54.17
CA MET A 1 17.19 52.86 -53.06
C MET A 1 16.60 51.64 -52.37
N GLY A 2 17.03 50.41 -52.63
CA GLY A 2 18.40 49.88 -52.57
C GLY A 2 18.44 48.98 -51.33
N ILE A 3 18.16 47.67 -51.47
CA ILE A 3 19.14 46.56 -51.65
C ILE A 3 19.50 45.98 -50.25
N GLU A 4 18.92 44.82 -49.92
CA GLU A 4 19.58 43.50 -49.69
C GLU A 4 19.76 43.29 -48.16
N ASP A 5 19.57 42.15 -47.51
CA ASP A 5 19.84 40.72 -47.80
C ASP A 5 18.79 39.86 -47.04
N GLY A 6 18.50 38.59 -47.29
CA GLY A 6 19.16 37.58 -48.10
C GLY A 6 18.68 36.19 -47.66
N ALA A 7 17.94 35.54 -48.57
CA ALA A 7 17.85 34.09 -48.84
C ALA A 7 17.57 33.04 -47.74
N SER A 8 16.36 32.49 -47.82
CA SER A 8 15.99 31.10 -47.53
C SER A 8 16.38 30.16 -48.69
N LYS A 9 16.96 28.98 -48.37
CA LYS A 9 17.02 27.70 -49.15
C LYS A 9 17.91 26.73 -48.33
N ALA A 10 17.68 25.42 -48.19
CA ALA A 10 17.04 24.47 -49.07
C ALA A 10 16.53 23.22 -48.31
N GLU A 11 15.59 22.55 -48.97
CA GLU A 11 14.86 21.33 -48.64
C GLU A 11 15.61 20.07 -49.15
N LYS A 12 15.69 19.03 -48.28
CA LYS A 12 15.80 17.54 -48.45
C LYS A 12 16.73 16.91 -49.52
N PRO A 13 17.30 15.71 -49.23
CA PRO A 13 16.59 14.47 -49.61
C PRO A 13 16.64 13.33 -48.56
N ILE A 14 15.56 12.54 -48.56
CA ILE A 14 15.45 11.19 -48.00
C ILE A 14 16.12 10.21 -48.97
N VAL A 15 16.82 9.16 -48.48
CA VAL A 15 16.81 7.74 -48.94
C VAL A 15 17.86 6.93 -48.13
N ASN A 16 17.39 6.03 -47.25
CA ASN A 16 18.10 4.84 -46.71
C ASN A 16 18.29 3.79 -47.85
N PRO A 17 19.07 2.68 -47.75
CA PRO A 17 19.61 2.01 -46.56
C PRO A 17 21.06 1.47 -46.71
N SER A 18 21.74 1.17 -45.61
CA SER A 18 22.71 0.06 -45.61
C SER A 18 22.61 -0.72 -44.31
N VAL A 19 22.15 -1.96 -44.50
CA VAL A 19 22.22 -3.07 -43.56
C VAL A 19 23.69 -3.32 -43.27
N SER A 20 24.05 -3.27 -41.99
CA SER A 20 25.28 -3.83 -41.47
C SER A 20 24.87 -4.72 -40.30
N ASP A 21 24.70 -5.99 -40.61
CA ASP A 21 24.56 -7.08 -39.65
C ASP A 21 25.60 -6.95 -38.54
N ASN A 22 25.14 -6.67 -37.33
CA ASN A 22 25.89 -6.94 -36.10
C ASN A 22 24.90 -7.56 -35.11
N ASN A 23 24.79 -8.88 -35.20
CA ASN A 23 24.29 -9.74 -34.12
C ASN A 23 25.13 -9.50 -32.86
N SER A 24 24.72 -8.56 -32.03
CA SER A 24 25.07 -8.55 -30.61
C SER A 24 23.78 -8.72 -29.82
N LEU A 25 23.65 -9.90 -29.22
CA LEU A 25 22.61 -10.34 -28.31
C LEU A 25 22.42 -9.31 -27.17
N ASN A 26 21.59 -8.29 -27.40
CA ASN A 26 21.24 -7.26 -26.40
C ASN A 26 20.09 -7.75 -25.50
N ILE A 27 20.38 -8.72 -24.64
CA ILE A 27 19.55 -9.09 -23.48
C ILE A 27 20.55 -9.39 -22.37
N PRO A 28 20.71 -8.57 -21.30
CA PRO A 28 19.64 -8.28 -20.34
C PRO A 28 19.81 -6.92 -19.58
N VAL A 29 19.80 -5.76 -20.24
CA VAL A 29 19.78 -4.48 -19.48
C VAL A 29 18.36 -4.09 -19.08
N VAL A 30 17.37 -4.45 -19.90
CA VAL A 30 15.93 -4.21 -19.63
C VAL A 30 15.41 -5.09 -18.47
N SER A 31 16.04 -6.24 -18.21
CA SER A 31 15.60 -7.15 -17.15
C SER A 31 15.99 -6.68 -15.75
N ALA A 32 17.13 -5.98 -15.59
CA ALA A 32 17.60 -5.53 -14.27
C ALA A 32 16.81 -4.31 -13.79
N GLU A 33 16.59 -3.30 -14.63
CA GLU A 33 15.77 -2.13 -14.28
C GLU A 33 14.31 -2.51 -14.03
N ALA A 34 13.73 -3.41 -14.83
CA ALA A 34 12.36 -3.90 -14.59
C ALA A 34 12.25 -4.65 -13.25
N THR A 35 13.30 -5.39 -12.87
CA THR A 35 13.35 -6.12 -11.59
C THR A 35 13.55 -5.19 -10.40
N GLU A 36 14.39 -4.16 -10.51
CA GLU A 36 14.60 -3.16 -9.45
C GLU A 36 13.36 -2.28 -9.25
N VAL A 37 12.71 -1.83 -10.32
CA VAL A 37 11.44 -1.09 -10.26
C VAL A 37 10.34 -1.96 -9.62
N SER A 38 10.27 -3.24 -10.00
CA SER A 38 9.33 -4.20 -9.40
C SER A 38 9.60 -4.44 -7.92
N ASN A 39 10.86 -4.59 -7.51
CA ASN A 39 11.22 -4.91 -6.12
C ASN A 39 10.95 -3.72 -5.19
N ASN A 40 11.29 -2.50 -5.62
CA ASN A 40 11.00 -1.29 -4.83
C ASN A 40 9.48 -1.08 -4.69
N GLN A 41 8.71 -1.34 -5.75
CA GLN A 41 7.25 -1.26 -5.72
C GLN A 41 6.62 -2.33 -4.81
N PHE A 42 7.13 -3.56 -4.85
CA PHE A 42 6.69 -4.63 -3.96
C PHE A 42 6.96 -4.31 -2.49
N MET A 43 8.13 -3.76 -2.17
CA MET A 43 8.49 -3.38 -0.80
C MET A 43 7.57 -2.30 -0.22
N HIS A 44 7.12 -1.35 -1.05
CA HIS A 44 6.13 -0.37 -0.63
C HIS A 44 4.81 -1.04 -0.22
N VAL A 45 4.40 -2.12 -0.90
CA VAL A 45 3.16 -2.86 -0.63
C VAL A 45 3.30 -3.73 0.61
N PHE A 46 4.44 -4.38 0.73
CA PHE A 46 4.68 -5.37 1.76
C PHE A 46 4.94 -4.74 3.13
N PHE A 47 5.65 -3.61 3.18
CA PHE A 47 6.07 -3.00 4.44
C PHE A 47 4.92 -2.61 5.39
N PRO A 48 3.85 -1.92 4.93
CA PRO A 48 2.69 -1.63 5.78
C PRO A 48 2.01 -2.89 6.31
N ALA A 49 1.90 -3.93 5.49
CA ALA A 49 1.29 -5.20 5.88
C ALA A 49 2.12 -5.95 6.93
N VAL A 50 3.45 -5.96 6.81
CA VAL A 50 4.33 -6.57 7.83
C VAL A 50 4.25 -5.83 9.15
N LEU A 51 4.30 -4.49 9.14
CA LEU A 51 4.13 -3.69 10.35
C LEU A 51 2.76 -3.95 10.97
N GLY A 52 1.70 -3.91 10.17
CA GLY A 52 0.35 -4.28 10.60
C GLY A 52 0.33 -5.65 11.28
N ALA A 53 0.90 -6.68 10.65
CA ALA A 53 0.94 -8.04 11.19
C ALA A 53 1.65 -8.13 12.54
N SER A 54 2.75 -7.40 12.72
CA SER A 54 3.44 -7.36 14.01
C SER A 54 2.56 -6.78 15.13
N PHE A 55 1.83 -5.69 14.85
CA PHE A 55 0.91 -5.08 15.81
C PHE A 55 -0.36 -5.91 16.02
N GLY A 56 -0.84 -6.63 15.00
CA GLY A 56 -1.97 -7.53 15.11
C GLY A 56 -1.68 -8.77 15.94
N ALA A 57 -0.52 -9.39 15.72
CA ALA A 57 -0.05 -10.48 16.57
C ALA A 57 0.14 -10.00 18.02
N LEU A 58 0.67 -8.79 18.22
CA LEU A 58 0.78 -8.18 19.54
C LEU A 58 -0.61 -7.94 20.17
N GLY A 59 -1.57 -7.41 19.43
CA GLY A 59 -2.95 -7.23 19.89
C GLY A 59 -3.59 -8.55 20.34
N GLN A 60 -3.45 -9.58 19.52
CA GLN A 60 -3.94 -10.92 19.85
C GLN A 60 -3.21 -11.52 21.07
N HIS A 61 -1.91 -11.28 21.20
CA HIS A 61 -1.15 -11.67 22.38
C HIS A 61 -1.69 -11.01 23.65
N LEU A 62 -1.94 -9.69 23.62
CA LEU A 62 -2.48 -8.93 24.75
C LEU A 62 -3.89 -9.39 25.15
N LEU A 63 -4.74 -9.71 24.17
CA LEU A 63 -6.06 -10.32 24.39
C LEU A 63 -5.92 -11.71 25.04
N SER A 64 -5.06 -12.57 24.47
CA SER A 64 -4.87 -13.94 24.98
C SER A 64 -4.31 -14.00 26.40
N LYS A 65 -3.54 -12.98 26.81
CA LYS A 65 -2.99 -12.85 28.16
C LYS A 65 -3.95 -12.17 29.15
N GLY A 66 -5.11 -11.71 28.70
CA GLY A 66 -6.08 -10.98 29.54
C GLY A 66 -5.58 -9.61 29.98
N ILE A 67 -4.59 -9.02 29.29
CA ILE A 67 -4.12 -7.65 29.58
C ILE A 67 -5.16 -6.64 29.09
N ILE A 68 -5.76 -6.92 27.93
CA ILE A 68 -6.95 -6.23 27.43
C ILE A 68 -8.11 -7.18 27.67
N ASP A 69 -8.95 -6.88 28.67
CA ASP A 69 -10.12 -7.70 28.97
C ASP A 69 -11.32 -7.16 28.20
N VAL A 70 -11.88 -8.03 27.35
CA VAL A 70 -13.12 -7.76 26.64
C VAL A 70 -14.23 -8.37 27.49
N SER A 71 -15.09 -7.53 28.06
CA SER A 71 -16.10 -7.93 29.06
C SER A 71 -16.81 -9.24 28.69
N ASN A 72 -16.54 -10.30 29.46
CA ASN A 72 -17.21 -11.60 29.35
C ASN A 72 -18.73 -11.52 29.58
N SER A 73 -19.26 -10.36 29.98
CA SER A 73 -20.69 -10.11 30.11
C SER A 73 -21.39 -9.85 28.77
N PHE A 74 -20.64 -9.74 27.67
CA PHE A 74 -21.22 -9.51 26.36
C PHE A 74 -21.81 -10.77 25.74
N SER A 75 -22.76 -10.59 24.82
CA SER A 75 -23.20 -11.69 23.95
C SER A 75 -22.01 -12.16 23.09
N PRO A 76 -21.96 -13.44 22.67
CA PRO A 76 -20.81 -13.98 21.92
C PRO A 76 -20.51 -13.20 20.63
N PHE A 77 -21.55 -12.65 20.02
CA PHE A 77 -21.41 -11.74 18.88
C PHE A 77 -20.69 -10.44 19.25
N LEU A 78 -21.12 -9.75 20.31
CA LEU A 78 -20.51 -8.49 20.75
C LEU A 78 -19.08 -8.67 21.25
N GLN A 79 -18.80 -9.81 21.89
CA GLN A 79 -17.44 -10.19 22.27
C GLN A 79 -16.54 -10.32 21.03
N THR A 80 -16.99 -11.06 20.01
CA THR A 80 -16.23 -11.21 18.75
C THR A 80 -15.97 -9.87 18.07
N VAL A 81 -17.00 -9.00 17.99
CA VAL A 81 -16.87 -7.67 17.37
C VAL A 81 -15.90 -6.79 18.17
N SER A 82 -15.93 -6.84 19.49
CA SER A 82 -15.05 -6.01 20.33
C SER A 82 -13.60 -6.48 20.30
N GLU A 83 -13.34 -7.79 20.31
CA GLU A 83 -12.00 -8.35 20.06
C GLU A 83 -11.45 -7.92 18.69
N LEU A 84 -12.29 -8.00 17.65
CA LEU A 84 -11.92 -7.60 16.29
C LEU A 84 -11.66 -6.09 16.18
N LEU A 85 -12.43 -5.26 16.89
CA LEU A 85 -12.19 -3.81 16.97
C LEU A 85 -10.87 -3.47 17.68
N VAL A 86 -10.50 -4.21 18.73
CA VAL A 86 -9.19 -4.06 19.40
C VAL A 86 -8.08 -4.39 18.41
N ILE A 87 -8.18 -5.50 17.68
CA ILE A 87 -7.20 -5.88 16.66
C ILE A 87 -7.11 -4.80 15.58
N VAL A 88 -8.24 -4.35 15.04
CA VAL A 88 -8.28 -3.26 14.03
C VAL A 88 -7.62 -2.00 14.57
N ALA A 89 -7.88 -1.60 15.81
CA ALA A 89 -7.28 -0.42 16.44
C ALA A 89 -5.75 -0.51 16.56
N MET A 90 -5.18 -1.72 16.67
CA MET A 90 -3.73 -1.93 16.70
C MET A 90 -3.04 -1.60 15.36
N ALA A 91 -3.78 -1.38 14.27
CA ALA A 91 -3.22 -0.86 13.03
C ALA A 91 -2.91 0.65 13.09
N LEU A 92 -3.48 1.41 14.04
CA LEU A 92 -3.24 2.86 14.17
C LEU A 92 -1.76 3.19 14.44
N PRO A 93 -1.08 2.55 15.42
CA PRO A 93 0.37 2.74 15.62
C PRO A 93 1.19 2.53 14.35
N ALA A 94 0.88 1.51 13.54
CA ALA A 94 1.59 1.25 12.29
C ALA A 94 1.44 2.42 11.30
N ILE A 95 0.23 2.94 11.14
CA ILE A 95 -0.07 4.06 10.24
C ILE A 95 0.63 5.34 10.70
N LEU A 96 0.60 5.63 12.00
CA LEU A 96 1.27 6.80 12.56
C LEU A 96 2.78 6.71 12.36
N LEU A 97 3.38 5.53 12.58
CA LEU A 97 4.82 5.32 12.42
C LEU A 97 5.27 5.50 10.95
N ILE A 98 4.51 4.96 10.01
CA ILE A 98 4.77 5.15 8.56
C ILE A 98 4.54 6.62 8.17
N GLY A 99 3.51 7.27 8.73
CA GLY A 99 3.25 8.69 8.51
C GLY A 99 4.38 9.59 9.01
N LEU A 100 4.97 9.29 10.17
CA LEU A 100 6.15 10.00 10.68
C LEU A 100 7.37 9.85 9.75
N PHE A 101 7.52 8.69 9.12
CA PHE A 101 8.57 8.48 8.12
C PHE A 101 8.35 9.33 6.86
N HIS A 102 7.12 9.46 6.40
CA HIS A 102 6.77 10.37 5.28
C HIS A 102 6.93 11.85 5.65
N CYS A 103 6.56 12.24 6.86
CA CYS A 103 6.79 13.60 7.38
C CYS A 103 8.28 13.99 7.32
N ARG A 104 9.17 13.05 7.68
CA ARG A 104 10.63 13.27 7.57
C ARG A 104 11.13 13.47 6.13
N LYS A 105 10.39 13.00 5.13
CA LYS A 105 10.70 13.22 3.71
C LYS A 105 10.16 14.55 3.16
N GLY A 106 9.44 15.32 3.98
CA GLY A 106 8.83 16.60 3.59
C GLY A 106 7.38 16.49 3.12
N ASP A 107 6.75 15.32 3.22
CA ASP A 107 5.34 15.13 2.87
C ASP A 107 4.40 15.61 4.00
N SER A 108 3.21 16.07 3.64
CA SER A 108 2.16 16.45 4.60
C SER A 108 1.70 15.27 5.46
N TYR A 109 2.12 15.26 6.74
CA TYR A 109 1.72 14.24 7.72
C TYR A 109 0.19 14.15 7.89
N LEU A 110 -0.51 15.29 7.93
CA LEU A 110 -1.96 15.32 8.12
C LEU A 110 -2.72 14.67 6.95
N ASP A 111 -2.28 14.92 5.72
CA ASP A 111 -2.91 14.32 4.54
C ASP A 111 -2.68 12.81 4.49
N PHE A 112 -1.46 12.36 4.81
CA PHE A 112 -1.13 10.94 4.89
C PHE A 112 -1.94 10.23 5.99
N SER A 113 -1.88 10.75 7.22
CA SER A 113 -2.54 10.17 8.38
C SER A 113 -4.07 10.20 8.24
N GLY A 114 -4.64 11.30 7.73
CA GLY A 114 -6.06 11.40 7.40
C GLY A 114 -6.51 10.35 6.39
N GLY A 115 -5.70 10.10 5.35
CA GLY A 115 -5.93 9.00 4.42
C GLY A 115 -5.92 7.64 5.10
N GLY A 116 -4.95 7.36 5.96
CA GLY A 116 -4.89 6.08 6.67
C GLY A 116 -6.06 5.87 7.63
N ILE A 117 -6.46 6.91 8.35
CA ILE A 117 -7.52 6.85 9.37
C ILE A 117 -8.92 6.74 8.74
N ILE A 118 -9.18 7.39 7.59
CA ILE A 118 -10.52 7.36 6.99
C ILE A 118 -10.97 5.95 6.60
N ILE A 119 -10.02 5.04 6.33
CA ILE A 119 -10.29 3.63 6.01
C ILE A 119 -10.85 2.85 7.20
N PHE A 120 -10.63 3.31 8.44
CA PHE A 120 -11.21 2.65 9.61
C PHE A 120 -12.72 2.74 9.61
N LEU A 121 -13.31 3.83 9.11
CA LEU A 121 -14.76 4.00 9.14
C LEU A 121 -15.50 2.90 8.34
N PRO A 122 -15.20 2.64 7.05
CA PRO A 122 -15.81 1.53 6.35
C PRO A 122 -15.44 0.18 6.98
N VAL A 123 -14.19 -0.01 7.41
CA VAL A 123 -13.76 -1.29 8.01
C VAL A 123 -14.49 -1.60 9.32
N ILE A 124 -14.76 -0.60 10.16
CA ILE A 124 -15.55 -0.74 11.39
C ILE A 124 -17.00 -1.10 11.05
N ILE A 125 -17.60 -0.46 10.05
CA ILE A 125 -18.97 -0.80 9.61
C ILE A 125 -19.03 -2.25 9.13
N PHE A 126 -18.08 -2.69 8.29
CA PHE A 126 -17.98 -4.07 7.84
C PHE A 126 -17.68 -5.05 8.98
N CYS A 127 -16.87 -4.66 9.96
CA CYS A 127 -16.56 -5.44 11.15
C CYS A 127 -17.82 -5.73 11.97
N VAL A 128 -18.70 -4.74 12.13
CA VAL A 128 -19.96 -4.88 12.86
C VAL A 128 -20.97 -5.71 12.05
N MET A 129 -21.07 -5.50 10.74
CA MET A 129 -22.07 -6.17 9.92
C MET A 129 -21.70 -7.60 9.52
N PHE A 130 -20.41 -7.85 9.25
CA PHE A 130 -19.90 -9.10 8.66
C PHE A 130 -18.54 -9.51 9.26
N PRO A 131 -18.44 -9.76 10.58
CA PRO A 131 -17.16 -10.03 11.23
C PRO A 131 -16.41 -11.23 10.63
N ALA A 132 -17.12 -12.30 10.26
CA ALA A 132 -16.53 -13.50 9.66
C ALA A 132 -15.97 -13.28 8.25
N CYS A 133 -16.49 -12.30 7.51
CA CYS A 133 -16.08 -12.01 6.13
C CYS A 133 -15.11 -10.82 6.03
N LEU A 134 -14.74 -10.20 7.15
CA LEU A 134 -13.94 -8.98 7.15
C LEU A 134 -12.59 -9.20 6.46
N LEU A 135 -11.85 -10.23 6.88
CA LEU A 135 -10.52 -10.54 6.34
C LEU A 135 -10.53 -10.74 4.81
N PRO A 136 -11.32 -11.66 4.22
CA PRO A 136 -11.27 -11.87 2.77
C PRO A 136 -11.71 -10.64 1.98
N ILE A 137 -12.70 -9.88 2.47
CA ILE A 137 -13.15 -8.65 1.80
C ILE A 137 -12.03 -7.60 1.81
N VAL A 138 -11.41 -7.36 2.97
CA VAL A 138 -10.35 -6.37 3.13
C VAL A 138 -9.11 -6.74 2.32
N ILE A 139 -8.76 -8.02 2.22
CA ILE A 139 -7.68 -8.52 1.35
C ILE A 139 -7.98 -8.26 -0.13
N VAL A 140 -9.17 -8.63 -0.62
CA VAL A 140 -9.54 -8.44 -2.04
C VAL A 140 -9.54 -6.96 -2.41
N VAL A 141 -10.12 -6.10 -1.56
CA VAL A 141 -10.13 -4.65 -1.78
C VAL A 141 -8.71 -4.09 -1.79
N TRP A 142 -7.85 -4.54 -0.88
CA TRP A 142 -6.46 -4.10 -0.83
C TRP A 142 -5.66 -4.52 -2.06
N PHE A 143 -5.80 -5.77 -2.52
CA PHE A 143 -5.16 -6.24 -3.75
C PHE A 143 -5.64 -5.46 -4.97
N TYR A 144 -6.95 -5.20 -5.08
CA TYR A 144 -7.52 -4.42 -6.17
C TYR A 144 -6.95 -2.99 -6.22
N ILE A 145 -6.85 -2.31 -5.08
CA ILE A 145 -6.24 -0.98 -4.99
C ILE A 145 -4.75 -1.05 -5.32
N SER A 146 -4.05 -2.10 -4.88
CA SER A 146 -2.62 -2.29 -5.13
C SER A 146 -2.29 -2.50 -6.61
N MET A 147 -3.17 -3.16 -7.38
CA MET A 147 -3.01 -3.29 -8.84
C MET A 147 -3.14 -1.95 -9.59
N SER A 148 -3.86 -0.98 -9.00
CA SER A 148 -4.04 0.35 -9.61
C SER A 148 -2.87 1.31 -9.32
N TRP A 149 -1.95 0.90 -8.44
CA TRP A 149 -0.83 1.71 -7.95
C TRP A 149 0.21 2.11 -9.01
N PRO A 150 0.75 1.20 -9.85
CA PRO A 150 1.84 1.55 -10.77
C PRO A 150 1.40 2.50 -11.91
N LEU A 151 0.10 2.69 -12.09
CA LEU A 151 -0.45 3.45 -13.21
C LEU A 151 -0.55 4.97 -12.96
N HIS A 152 -0.46 5.43 -11.69
CA HIS A 152 -0.75 6.83 -11.36
C HIS A 152 0.19 7.40 -10.29
N LYS A 153 0.62 8.66 -10.45
CA LYS A 153 1.17 9.45 -9.34
C LYS A 153 0.03 9.80 -8.39
N LEU A 154 -0.10 9.05 -7.30
CA LEU A 154 -1.18 9.22 -6.34
C LEU A 154 -0.89 10.39 -5.37
N PRO A 155 -1.88 11.23 -5.04
CA PRO A 155 -1.73 12.21 -3.98
C PRO A 155 -1.45 11.51 -2.65
N ILE A 156 -0.72 12.18 -1.75
CA ILE A 156 -0.27 11.62 -0.47
C ILE A 156 -1.43 11.06 0.38
N PHE A 157 -2.63 11.66 0.29
CA PHE A 157 -3.84 11.15 0.92
C PHE A 157 -4.22 9.73 0.46
N ARG A 158 -4.10 9.45 -0.84
CA ARG A 158 -4.35 8.10 -1.39
C ARG A 158 -3.27 7.11 -0.98
N VAL A 159 -2.02 7.57 -0.85
CA VAL A 159 -0.91 6.77 -0.30
C VAL A 159 -1.21 6.40 1.15
N GLY A 160 -1.72 7.35 1.94
CA GLY A 160 -2.20 7.15 3.29
C GLY A 160 -3.31 6.10 3.37
N MET A 161 -4.36 6.22 2.54
CA MET A 161 -5.47 5.25 2.47
C MET A 161 -4.97 3.83 2.19
N TRP A 162 -4.11 3.70 1.19
CA TRP A 162 -3.58 2.40 0.81
C TRP A 162 -2.67 1.80 1.89
N THR A 163 -1.83 2.62 2.53
CA THR A 163 -1.01 2.19 3.67
C THR A 163 -1.91 1.74 4.81
N GLY A 164 -2.95 2.50 5.13
CA GLY A 164 -3.93 2.16 6.17
C GLY A 164 -4.59 0.82 5.90
N MET A 165 -5.00 0.58 4.66
CA MET A 165 -5.57 -0.71 4.24
C MET A 165 -4.55 -1.85 4.38
N GLY A 166 -3.31 -1.65 3.92
CA GLY A 166 -2.25 -2.64 4.06
C GLY A 166 -1.94 -2.99 5.52
N SER A 167 -1.86 -1.97 6.38
CA SER A 167 -1.69 -2.15 7.83
C SER A 167 -2.87 -2.92 8.46
N LEU A 168 -4.11 -2.65 8.03
CA LEU A 168 -5.29 -3.37 8.52
C LEU A 168 -5.32 -4.83 8.09
N VAL A 169 -5.04 -5.10 6.80
CA VAL A 169 -4.88 -6.47 6.27
C VAL A 169 -3.81 -7.20 7.10
N GLY A 170 -2.64 -6.57 7.23
CA GLY A 170 -1.54 -7.08 8.02
C GLY A 170 -1.98 -7.43 9.43
N CYS A 171 -2.64 -6.50 10.11
CA CYS A 171 -3.09 -6.65 11.49
C CYS A 171 -4.02 -7.86 11.67
N LEU A 172 -5.01 -8.01 10.78
CA LEU A 172 -5.93 -9.14 10.81
C LEU A 172 -5.21 -10.46 10.52
N VAL A 173 -4.30 -10.49 9.53
CA VAL A 173 -3.50 -11.67 9.21
C VAL A 173 -2.57 -12.04 10.36
N GLY A 174 -1.92 -11.07 11.00
CA GLY A 174 -1.01 -11.30 12.13
C GLY A 174 -1.74 -11.82 13.36
N ALA A 175 -2.92 -11.29 13.66
CA ALA A 175 -3.77 -11.81 14.73
C ALA A 175 -4.20 -13.26 14.46
N MET A 176 -4.63 -13.56 13.23
CA MET A 176 -4.98 -14.93 12.81
C MET A 176 -3.77 -15.89 12.85
N ALA A 177 -2.60 -15.43 12.40
CA ALA A 177 -1.38 -16.23 12.47
C ALA A 177 -1.01 -16.56 13.91
N TYR A 178 -1.17 -15.60 14.83
CA TYR A 178 -0.96 -15.83 16.25
C TYR A 178 -1.95 -16.86 16.81
N THR A 179 -3.25 -16.77 16.50
CA THR A 179 -4.24 -17.75 17.00
C THR A 179 -4.03 -19.16 16.46
N MET A 180 -3.45 -19.32 15.26
CA MET A 180 -3.14 -20.63 14.70
C MET A 180 -1.85 -21.25 15.26
N LEU A 181 -0.94 -20.43 15.79
CA LEU A 181 0.37 -20.86 16.28
C LEU A 181 0.46 -20.97 17.81
N ALA A 182 -0.44 -20.29 18.54
CA ALA A 182 -0.51 -20.29 20.01
C ALA A 182 -1.29 -21.50 20.56
#